data_AF-A0A101EPK6-F1
#
_entry.id   AF-A0A101EPK6-F1
#
_cell.length_a   1.000
_cell.length_b   1.000
_cell.length_c   1.000
_cell.angle_alpha   90.00
_cell.angle_beta   90.00
_cell.angle_gamma   90.00
#
_symmetry.space_group_name_H-M   'P 1'
#
loop_
_entity.id
_entity.type
_entity.pdbx_description
1 polymer ?
#
loop_
_entity_poly.entity_id
_entity_poly.type
_entity_poly.pdbx_seq_one_letter_code
_entity_poly.pdbx_strand_id
1 'polypeptide(L)'
;MERFPYEKLPESELKELKELGRLCRGDILKMTYIADSGHPGGSMSSIDLYLTVFKYAKLRPVDDPARDRIVISHGHTSPGVYAAMARLGFVELDEVLTGFRHHASVFEGHVTRGVGIIDWTTGNLGQGLSAGLGFALASRFTGKDYHVFVLMSDAEQAKGQVAEARRVAKKYGVTNLTVIIDYNDAQISGRARDVMPVNIKENYLADGW
;
A
#
# COMPACT_ATOMS: atom_id res chain seq x y z
N MET A 1 -13.36 -11.07 13.06
CA MET A 1 -12.34 -11.52 12.11
C MET A 1 -12.95 -11.68 10.72
N GLU A 2 -13.48 -10.62 10.10
CA GLU A 2 -14.12 -10.75 8.77
C GLU A 2 -13.15 -10.56 7.60
N ARG A 3 -12.06 -9.81 7.79
CA ARG A 3 -11.15 -9.37 6.70
C ARG A 3 -10.05 -10.37 6.35
N PHE A 4 -9.63 -11.19 7.30
CA PHE A 4 -8.63 -12.25 7.11
C PHE A 4 -9.15 -13.49 7.84
N PRO A 5 -10.07 -14.24 7.21
CA PRO A 5 -10.80 -15.32 7.89
C PRO A 5 -9.95 -16.58 8.11
N TYR A 6 -8.78 -16.64 7.46
CA TYR A 6 -7.91 -17.81 7.47
C TYR A 6 -6.66 -17.58 8.32
N GLU A 7 -6.35 -18.53 9.19
CA GLU A 7 -5.02 -18.61 9.83
C GLU A 7 -3.94 -18.99 8.79
N LYS A 8 -4.31 -19.83 7.82
CA LYS A 8 -3.49 -20.20 6.65
C LYS A 8 -4.37 -20.23 5.41
N LEU A 9 -3.92 -19.58 4.34
CA LEU A 9 -4.66 -19.55 3.08
C LEU A 9 -4.81 -20.97 2.50
N PRO A 10 -5.98 -21.32 1.93
CA PRO A 10 -6.13 -22.52 1.13
C PRO A 10 -5.07 -22.58 0.02
N GLU A 11 -4.57 -23.78 -0.28
CA GLU A 11 -3.50 -23.96 -1.28
C GLU A 11 -3.90 -23.45 -2.67
N SER A 12 -5.19 -23.58 -3.03
CA SER A 12 -5.75 -23.03 -4.26
C SER A 12 -5.64 -21.51 -4.34
N GLU A 13 -6.01 -20.79 -3.27
CA GLU A 13 -5.91 -19.33 -3.20
C GLU A 13 -4.46 -18.86 -3.18
N LEU A 14 -3.58 -19.59 -2.47
CA LEU A 14 -2.15 -19.30 -2.48
C LEU A 14 -1.56 -19.47 -3.90
N LYS A 15 -1.96 -20.51 -4.62
CA LYS A 15 -1.54 -20.74 -6.02
C LYS A 15 -2.05 -19.62 -6.93
N GLU A 16 -3.28 -19.19 -6.75
CA GLU A 16 -3.88 -18.07 -7.49
C GLU A 16 -3.12 -16.77 -7.23
N LEU A 17 -2.85 -16.41 -5.97
CA LEU A 17 -2.09 -15.21 -5.62
C LEU A 17 -0.66 -15.23 -6.20
N LYS A 18 0.00 -16.40 -6.19
CA LYS A 18 1.32 -16.56 -6.82
C LYS A 18 1.27 -16.31 -8.33
N GLU A 19 0.23 -16.81 -9.00
CA GLU A 19 0.06 -16.61 -10.44
C GLU A 19 -0.27 -15.14 -10.77
N LEU A 20 -1.15 -14.50 -9.99
CA LEU A 20 -1.42 -13.07 -10.10
C LEU A 20 -0.14 -12.26 -9.86
N GLY A 21 0.66 -12.62 -8.85
CA GLY A 21 1.94 -11.99 -8.57
C GLY A 21 2.92 -12.10 -9.73
N ARG A 22 2.92 -13.23 -10.45
CA ARG A 22 3.74 -13.41 -11.67
C ARG A 22 3.25 -12.51 -12.82
N LEU A 23 1.94 -12.47 -13.06
CA LEU A 23 1.33 -11.64 -14.10
C LEU A 23 1.57 -10.15 -13.84
N CYS A 24 1.31 -9.68 -12.61
CA CYS A 24 1.54 -8.30 -12.21
C CYS A 24 3.00 -7.87 -12.41
N ARG A 25 3.99 -8.74 -12.13
CA ARG A 25 5.41 -8.45 -12.39
C ARG A 25 5.68 -8.21 -13.88
N GLY A 26 5.03 -8.96 -14.77
CA GLY A 26 5.05 -8.71 -16.21
C GLY A 26 4.39 -7.38 -16.59
N ASP A 27 3.26 -7.04 -15.98
CA ASP A 27 2.56 -5.78 -16.22
C ASP A 27 3.34 -4.56 -15.72
N ILE A 28 4.00 -4.67 -14.56
CA ILE A 28 4.90 -3.64 -14.02
C ILE A 28 6.00 -3.32 -15.02
N LEU A 29 6.70 -4.35 -15.52
CA LEU A 29 7.77 -4.16 -16.50
C LEU A 29 7.23 -3.50 -17.77
N LYS A 30 6.08 -3.97 -18.28
CA LYS A 30 5.43 -3.40 -19.46
C LYS A 30 5.07 -1.92 -19.27
N MET A 31 4.41 -1.56 -18.17
CA MET A 31 4.07 -0.16 -17.85
C MET A 31 5.31 0.72 -17.82
N THR A 32 6.34 0.31 -17.07
CA THR A 32 7.55 1.13 -16.91
C THR A 32 8.35 1.24 -18.21
N TYR A 33 8.27 0.23 -19.08
CA TYR A 33 8.90 0.24 -20.40
C TYR A 33 8.17 1.18 -21.37
N ILE A 34 6.83 1.07 -21.47
CA ILE A 34 6.01 1.92 -22.35
C ILE A 34 6.15 3.41 -21.95
N ALA A 35 6.13 3.69 -20.65
CA ALA A 35 6.27 5.04 -20.12
C ALA A 35 7.71 5.59 -20.15
N ASP A 36 8.71 4.75 -20.48
CA ASP A 36 10.15 5.04 -20.36
C ASP A 36 10.54 5.61 -18.98
N SER A 37 9.82 5.18 -17.94
CA SER A 37 9.89 5.79 -16.61
C SER A 37 9.15 4.96 -15.56
N GLY A 38 9.66 4.93 -14.32
CA GLY A 38 8.97 4.36 -13.17
C GLY A 38 9.88 3.56 -12.23
N HIS A 39 9.27 2.90 -11.25
CA HIS A 39 9.99 2.20 -10.18
C HIS A 39 9.63 0.71 -10.14
N PRO A 40 10.19 -0.12 -11.03
CA PRO A 40 9.81 -1.53 -11.12
C PRO A 40 10.28 -2.32 -9.88
N GLY A 41 11.46 -2.03 -9.32
CA GLY A 41 12.02 -2.77 -8.18
C GLY A 41 11.10 -2.83 -6.96
N GLY A 42 10.80 -1.67 -6.36
CA GLY A 42 9.90 -1.57 -5.21
C GLY A 42 8.46 -2.02 -5.51
N SER A 43 8.01 -1.86 -6.77
CA SER A 43 6.71 -2.38 -7.21
C SER A 43 6.65 -3.91 -7.16
N MET A 44 7.73 -4.59 -7.56
CA MET A 44 7.81 -6.05 -7.59
C MET A 44 8.05 -6.68 -6.21
N SER A 45 8.74 -6.01 -5.29
CA SER A 45 8.90 -6.48 -3.91
C SER A 45 7.59 -6.37 -3.12
N SER A 46 6.82 -5.31 -3.36
CA SER A 46 5.54 -5.06 -2.66
C SER A 46 4.33 -5.77 -3.27
N ILE A 47 4.45 -6.40 -4.45
CA ILE A 47 3.26 -6.85 -5.21
C ILE A 47 2.41 -7.88 -4.46
N ASP A 48 3.04 -8.77 -3.70
CA ASP A 48 2.32 -9.80 -2.95
C ASP A 48 1.57 -9.16 -1.75
N LEU A 49 2.10 -8.07 -1.18
CA LEU A 49 1.41 -7.26 -0.17
C LEU A 49 0.17 -6.58 -0.77
N TYR A 50 0.31 -5.98 -1.97
CA TYR A 50 -0.81 -5.34 -2.67
C TYR A 50 -1.91 -6.32 -3.02
N LEU A 51 -1.57 -7.44 -3.66
CA LEU A 51 -2.54 -8.46 -4.02
C LEU A 51 -3.28 -9.00 -2.79
N THR A 52 -2.55 -9.25 -1.71
CA THR A 52 -3.15 -9.74 -0.46
C THR A 52 -4.13 -8.72 0.11
N VAL A 53 -3.71 -7.47 0.31
CA VAL A 53 -4.57 -6.45 0.91
C VAL A 53 -5.77 -6.12 0.01
N PHE A 54 -5.55 -5.92 -1.29
CA PHE A 54 -6.65 -5.59 -2.20
C PHE A 54 -7.65 -6.73 -2.39
N LYS A 55 -7.23 -7.99 -2.29
CA LYS A 55 -8.12 -9.14 -2.40
C LYS A 55 -9.01 -9.34 -1.17
N TYR A 56 -8.48 -9.11 0.03
CA TYR A 56 -9.16 -9.47 1.28
C TYR A 56 -9.75 -8.30 2.07
N ALA A 57 -9.28 -7.06 1.85
CA ALA A 57 -9.90 -5.89 2.47
C ALA A 57 -11.32 -5.66 1.91
N LYS A 58 -12.22 -5.13 2.75
CA LYS A 58 -13.59 -4.81 2.35
C LYS A 58 -13.62 -3.52 1.51
N LEU A 59 -13.30 -3.62 0.22
CA LEU A 59 -13.17 -2.46 -0.68
C LEU A 59 -14.35 -2.24 -1.62
N ARG A 60 -15.32 -3.17 -1.63
CA ARG A 60 -16.53 -3.08 -2.44
C ARG A 60 -17.79 -3.09 -1.54
N PRO A 61 -18.82 -2.31 -1.89
CA PRO A 61 -18.84 -1.36 -3.00
C PRO A 61 -17.95 -0.12 -2.70
N VAL A 62 -17.40 0.50 -3.76
CA VAL A 62 -16.32 1.51 -3.64
C VAL A 62 -16.79 2.78 -2.92
N ASP A 63 -18.07 3.09 -3.05
CA ASP A 63 -18.76 4.23 -2.47
C ASP A 63 -19.29 3.96 -1.04
N ASP A 64 -19.13 2.75 -0.48
CA ASP A 64 -19.51 2.45 0.90
C ASP A 64 -18.69 3.30 1.89
N PRO A 65 -19.32 4.19 2.69
CA PRO A 65 -18.61 4.92 3.73
C PRO A 65 -17.98 4.00 4.80
N ALA A 66 -18.42 2.75 4.92
CA ALA A 66 -17.88 1.71 5.79
C ALA A 66 -16.94 0.71 5.08
N ARG A 67 -16.50 0.99 3.84
CA ARG A 67 -15.40 0.23 3.19
C ARG A 67 -14.09 0.46 3.93
N ASP A 68 -13.22 -0.55 3.95
CA ASP A 68 -11.86 -0.42 4.45
C ASP A 68 -11.07 0.64 3.68
N ARG A 69 -10.15 1.32 4.37
CA ARG A 69 -9.32 2.36 3.77
C ARG A 69 -7.94 1.81 3.46
N ILE A 70 -7.40 2.20 2.31
CA ILE A 70 -6.05 1.82 1.88
C ILE A 70 -5.23 3.06 1.61
N VAL A 71 -4.06 3.12 2.26
CA VAL A 71 -3.04 4.12 2.02
C VAL A 71 -1.76 3.43 1.58
N ILE A 72 -1.32 3.72 0.35
CA ILE A 72 -0.01 3.29 -0.14
C ILE A 72 0.99 4.41 0.14
N SER A 73 1.68 4.34 1.28
CA SER A 73 2.59 5.39 1.77
C SER A 73 3.79 5.57 0.86
N HIS A 74 4.40 4.46 0.41
CA HIS A 74 5.52 4.46 -0.52
C HIS A 74 5.08 4.59 -1.98
N GLY A 75 4.28 5.61 -2.29
CA GLY A 75 3.52 5.76 -3.54
C GLY A 75 4.28 5.75 -4.86
N HIS A 76 5.61 5.77 -4.86
CA HIS A 76 6.43 5.65 -6.07
C HIS A 76 6.33 4.28 -6.73
N THR A 77 5.84 3.27 -5.99
CA THR A 77 5.53 1.91 -6.45
C THR A 77 4.16 1.81 -7.13
N SER A 78 3.64 2.92 -7.67
CA SER A 78 2.35 2.96 -8.35
C SER A 78 2.19 1.94 -9.49
N PRO A 79 3.23 1.53 -10.26
CA PRO A 79 3.08 0.42 -11.20
C PRO A 79 2.58 -0.87 -10.52
N GLY A 80 3.11 -1.23 -9.35
CA GLY A 80 2.70 -2.43 -8.64
C GLY A 80 1.28 -2.34 -8.11
N VAL A 81 0.90 -1.16 -7.62
CA VAL A 81 -0.46 -0.87 -7.15
C VAL A 81 -1.46 -1.01 -8.29
N TYR A 82 -1.22 -0.34 -9.42
CA TYR A 82 -2.14 -0.36 -10.55
C TYR A 82 -2.22 -1.74 -11.21
N ALA A 83 -1.10 -2.49 -11.28
CA ALA A 83 -1.12 -3.89 -11.73
C ALA A 83 -2.00 -4.77 -10.83
N ALA A 84 -1.84 -4.69 -9.51
CA ALA A 84 -2.66 -5.46 -8.57
C ALA A 84 -4.15 -5.09 -8.67
N MET A 85 -4.45 -3.80 -8.74
CA MET A 85 -5.81 -3.29 -8.90
C MET A 85 -6.45 -3.78 -10.20
N ALA A 86 -5.73 -3.71 -11.32
CA ALA A 86 -6.21 -4.17 -12.62
C ALA A 86 -6.49 -5.68 -12.63
N ARG A 87 -5.55 -6.48 -12.09
CA ARG A 87 -5.70 -7.94 -12.04
C ARG A 87 -6.79 -8.42 -11.09
N LEU A 88 -7.17 -7.61 -10.10
CA LEU A 88 -8.29 -7.87 -9.20
C LEU A 88 -9.61 -7.20 -9.68
N GLY A 89 -9.60 -6.58 -10.88
CA GLY A 89 -10.78 -6.01 -11.53
C GLY A 89 -11.29 -4.71 -10.88
N PHE A 90 -10.42 -3.91 -10.27
CA PHE A 90 -10.79 -2.58 -9.77
C PHE A 90 -10.68 -1.49 -10.85
N VAL A 91 -9.86 -1.72 -11.88
CA VAL A 91 -9.62 -0.84 -13.02
C VAL A 91 -9.34 -1.70 -14.25
N GLU A 92 -9.49 -1.14 -15.45
CA GLU A 92 -9.22 -1.87 -16.69
C GLU A 92 -7.72 -1.99 -16.96
N LEU A 93 -7.27 -3.21 -17.25
CA LEU A 93 -5.83 -3.49 -17.45
C LEU A 93 -5.25 -2.72 -18.63
N ASP A 94 -5.96 -2.66 -19.76
CA ASP A 94 -5.46 -2.00 -20.96
C ASP A 94 -5.33 -0.48 -20.78
N GLU A 95 -6.25 0.15 -20.03
CA GLU A 95 -6.15 1.57 -19.68
C GLU A 95 -4.95 1.84 -18.76
N VAL A 96 -4.68 0.96 -17.79
CA VAL A 96 -3.51 1.04 -16.93
C VAL A 96 -2.22 0.93 -17.74
N LEU A 97 -2.12 -0.10 -18.59
CA LEU A 97 -0.91 -0.39 -19.36
C LEU A 97 -0.56 0.72 -20.35
N THR A 98 -1.57 1.31 -21.00
CA THR A 98 -1.38 2.36 -22.02
C THR A 98 -1.37 3.77 -21.43
N GLY A 99 -1.99 3.96 -20.27
CA GLY A 99 -2.15 5.27 -19.63
C GLY A 99 -1.09 5.60 -18.58
N PHE A 100 -0.35 4.62 -18.05
CA PHE A 100 0.62 4.88 -16.98
C PHE A 100 1.63 5.98 -17.35
N ARG A 101 1.65 7.08 -16.56
CA ARG A 101 2.46 8.29 -16.78
C ARG A 101 2.23 9.03 -18.11
N HIS A 102 1.21 8.67 -18.88
CA HIS A 102 0.82 9.40 -20.07
C HIS A 102 -0.09 10.59 -19.72
N HIS A 103 0.04 11.67 -20.49
CA HIS A 103 -0.79 12.85 -20.32
C HIS A 103 -2.29 12.50 -20.40
N ALA A 104 -3.10 13.19 -19.58
CA ALA A 104 -4.54 12.98 -19.47
C ALA A 104 -4.99 11.60 -18.98
N SER A 105 -4.07 10.72 -18.58
CA SER A 105 -4.40 9.51 -17.83
C SER A 105 -4.52 9.80 -16.33
N VAL A 106 -5.39 9.05 -15.65
CA VAL A 106 -5.45 9.04 -14.17
C VAL A 106 -4.33 8.22 -13.53
N PHE A 107 -3.62 7.39 -14.31
CA PHE A 107 -2.59 6.48 -13.81
C PHE A 107 -1.24 7.18 -13.66
N GLU A 108 -1.12 7.95 -12.58
CA GLU A 108 0.02 8.81 -12.29
C GLU A 108 1.30 8.08 -11.86
N GLY A 109 2.44 8.76 -12.01
CA GLY A 109 3.75 8.25 -11.63
C GLY A 109 3.96 8.00 -10.13
N HIS A 110 3.05 8.54 -9.30
CA HIS A 110 2.84 8.16 -7.91
C HIS A 110 1.36 7.80 -7.69
N VAL A 111 1.05 7.03 -6.65
CA VAL A 111 -0.32 6.64 -6.31
C VAL A 111 -1.18 7.89 -6.05
N THR A 112 -2.36 7.93 -6.67
CA THR A 112 -3.29 9.06 -6.58
C THR A 112 -4.70 8.62 -6.19
N ARG A 113 -5.37 9.46 -5.39
CA ARG A 113 -6.80 9.30 -5.04
C ARG A 113 -7.75 9.42 -6.24
N GLY A 114 -7.25 9.84 -7.41
CA GLY A 114 -8.01 9.81 -8.66
C GLY A 114 -8.41 8.40 -9.06
N VAL A 115 -7.70 7.37 -8.58
CA VAL A 115 -8.05 5.97 -8.76
C VAL A 115 -8.92 5.50 -7.58
N GLY A 116 -10.22 5.26 -7.83
CA GLY A 116 -11.30 5.39 -6.83
C GLY A 116 -11.24 4.63 -5.50
N ILE A 117 -10.43 3.58 -5.35
CA ILE A 117 -10.26 2.88 -4.05
C ILE A 117 -9.08 3.39 -3.23
N ILE A 118 -8.25 4.27 -3.79
CA ILE A 118 -7.10 4.87 -3.12
C ILE A 118 -7.57 6.08 -2.30
N ASP A 119 -7.35 6.05 -0.99
CA ASP A 119 -7.88 7.07 -0.09
C ASP A 119 -6.97 8.30 0.06
N TRP A 120 -5.70 8.19 -0.36
CA TRP A 120 -4.71 9.25 -0.20
C TRP A 120 -3.71 9.28 -1.35
N THR A 121 -3.48 10.47 -1.91
CA THR A 121 -2.41 10.69 -2.90
C THR A 121 -1.07 10.76 -2.17
N THR A 122 -0.09 9.99 -2.62
CA THR A 122 1.24 9.91 -2.01
C THR A 122 2.35 10.21 -3.02
N GLY A 123 3.58 10.25 -2.53
CA GLY A 123 4.79 10.53 -3.31
C GLY A 123 5.88 11.15 -2.43
N ASN A 124 5.47 11.92 -1.42
CA ASN A 124 6.33 12.29 -0.31
C ASN A 124 6.30 11.20 0.77
N LEU A 125 7.41 10.44 0.87
CA LEU A 125 7.59 9.42 1.90
C LEU A 125 7.48 10.00 3.31
N GLY A 126 6.80 9.29 4.20
CA GLY A 126 6.64 9.54 5.63
C GLY A 126 5.22 9.93 6.03
N GLN A 127 4.37 10.29 5.06
CA GLN A 127 3.06 10.88 5.32
C GLN A 127 1.93 9.85 5.47
N GLY A 128 2.02 8.68 4.83
CA GLY A 128 0.90 7.76 4.72
C GLY A 128 0.45 7.18 6.06
N LEU A 129 1.36 6.94 7.01
CA LEU A 129 0.96 6.51 8.36
C LEU A 129 0.16 7.58 9.10
N SER A 130 0.53 8.85 8.95
CA SER A 130 -0.24 9.96 9.54
C SER A 130 -1.65 10.06 8.92
N ALA A 131 -1.75 9.93 7.59
CA ALA A 131 -3.03 9.92 6.89
C ALA A 131 -3.90 8.72 7.31
N GLY A 132 -3.33 7.51 7.34
CA GLY A 132 -3.99 6.29 7.77
C GLY A 132 -4.50 6.38 9.21
N LEU A 133 -3.69 6.93 10.11
CA LEU A 133 -4.11 7.22 11.48
C LEU A 133 -5.29 8.20 11.54
N GLY A 134 -5.27 9.24 10.71
CA GLY A 134 -6.39 10.17 10.57
C GLY A 134 -7.68 9.45 10.17
N PHE A 135 -7.63 8.56 9.18
CA PHE A 135 -8.78 7.73 8.78
C PHE A 135 -9.24 6.80 9.91
N ALA A 136 -8.31 6.15 10.62
CA ALA A 136 -8.65 5.25 11.72
C ALA A 136 -9.33 5.99 12.88
N LEU A 137 -8.91 7.22 13.18
CA LEU A 137 -9.58 8.08 14.15
C LEU A 137 -10.94 8.56 13.66
N ALA A 138 -11.06 8.90 12.36
CA ALA A 138 -12.32 9.34 11.76
C ALA A 138 -13.42 8.27 11.83
N SER A 139 -13.06 6.99 11.75
CA SER A 139 -14.03 5.88 11.90
C SER A 139 -14.79 5.94 13.23
N ARG A 140 -14.10 6.35 14.31
CA ARG A 140 -14.67 6.48 15.66
C ARG A 140 -15.62 7.66 15.78
N PHE A 141 -15.24 8.80 15.21
CA PHE A 141 -16.08 10.01 15.22
C PHE A 141 -17.33 9.85 14.36
N THR A 142 -17.24 9.05 13.29
CA THR A 142 -18.34 8.81 12.34
C THR A 142 -19.16 7.57 12.65
N GLY A 143 -18.76 6.77 13.66
CA GLY A 143 -19.42 5.50 14.00
C GLY A 143 -19.38 4.46 12.87
N LYS A 144 -18.41 4.55 11.97
CA LYS A 144 -18.27 3.64 10.81
C LYS A 144 -17.27 2.54 11.16
N ASP A 145 -17.69 1.29 10.99
CA ASP A 145 -16.83 0.13 11.22
C ASP A 145 -16.03 -0.22 9.97
N TYR A 146 -14.92 0.49 9.77
CA TYR A 146 -13.91 0.14 8.77
C TYR A 146 -12.53 0.00 9.39
N HIS A 147 -11.70 -0.79 8.73
CA HIS A 147 -10.28 -0.95 9.06
C HIS A 147 -9.44 -0.14 8.08
N VAL A 148 -8.26 0.28 8.53
CA VAL A 148 -7.32 1.03 7.70
C VAL A 148 -6.04 0.23 7.51
N PHE A 149 -5.62 0.06 6.26
CA PHE A 149 -4.36 -0.56 5.88
C PHE A 149 -3.40 0.51 5.35
N VAL A 150 -2.21 0.58 5.93
CA VAL A 150 -1.13 1.45 5.47
C VAL A 150 0.03 0.59 5.01
N LEU A 151 0.34 0.65 3.72
CA LEU A 151 1.44 -0.09 3.12
C LEU A 151 2.62 0.88 2.97
N MET A 152 3.76 0.51 3.56
CA MET A 152 4.94 1.35 3.73
C MET A 152 6.19 0.63 3.24
N SER A 153 7.29 1.35 3.05
CA SER A 153 8.62 0.73 2.89
C SER A 153 9.44 0.82 4.16
N ASP A 154 10.48 0.00 4.25
CA ASP A 154 11.51 0.06 5.29
C ASP A 154 12.31 1.38 5.25
N ALA A 155 12.69 1.85 4.07
CA ALA A 155 13.43 3.10 3.88
C ALA A 155 12.61 4.33 4.33
N GLU A 156 11.29 4.27 4.22
CA GLU A 156 10.40 5.32 4.70
C GLU A 156 10.40 5.44 6.23
N GLN A 157 10.78 4.40 6.97
CA GLN A 157 10.77 4.38 8.44
C GLN A 157 11.76 5.35 9.08
N ALA A 158 12.74 5.86 8.31
CA ALA A 158 13.65 6.91 8.76
C ALA A 158 12.97 8.30 8.87
N LYS A 159 11.77 8.47 8.31
CA LYS A 159 11.03 9.74 8.37
C LYS A 159 10.45 9.96 9.77
N GLY A 160 10.80 11.09 10.39
CA GLY A 160 10.34 11.44 11.76
C GLY A 160 8.82 11.41 11.93
N GLN A 161 8.07 11.81 10.90
CA GLN A 161 6.61 11.78 10.89
C GLN A 161 6.02 10.37 11.13
N VAL A 162 6.73 9.31 10.75
CA VAL A 162 6.32 7.93 11.04
C VAL A 162 6.36 7.67 12.54
N ALA A 163 7.42 8.10 13.24
CA ALA A 163 7.52 7.96 14.69
C ALA A 163 6.45 8.78 15.44
N GLU A 164 6.16 9.99 14.98
CA GLU A 164 5.07 10.81 15.50
C GLU A 164 3.73 10.07 15.40
N ALA A 165 3.40 9.56 14.21
CA ALA A 165 2.15 8.84 13.99
C ALA A 165 2.04 7.56 14.85
N ARG A 166 3.13 6.79 15.02
CA ARG A 166 3.13 5.60 15.88
C ARG A 166 2.77 5.95 17.33
N ARG A 167 3.35 7.02 17.88
CA ARG A 167 3.06 7.49 19.25
C ARG A 167 1.63 8.01 19.40
N VAL A 168 1.13 8.72 18.40
CA VAL A 168 -0.25 9.23 18.40
C VAL A 168 -1.25 8.07 18.33
N ALA A 169 -1.00 7.04 17.53
CA ALA A 169 -1.82 5.83 17.47
C ALA A 169 -1.94 5.17 18.86
N LYS A 170 -0.82 5.05 19.59
CA LYS A 170 -0.83 4.54 20.97
C LYS A 170 -1.58 5.46 21.92
N LYS A 171 -1.33 6.77 21.87
CA LYS A 171 -1.98 7.78 22.73
C LYS A 171 -3.50 7.69 22.66
N TYR A 172 -4.05 7.47 21.47
CA TYR A 172 -5.49 7.34 21.25
C TYR A 172 -5.99 5.90 21.24
N GLY A 173 -5.14 4.92 21.53
CA GLY A 173 -5.50 3.50 21.58
C GLY A 173 -6.13 3.02 20.28
N VAL A 174 -5.59 3.40 19.12
CA VAL A 174 -6.11 3.03 17.79
C VAL A 174 -5.90 1.53 17.54
N THR A 175 -6.99 0.82 17.22
CA THR A 175 -7.01 -0.65 17.08
C THR A 175 -7.43 -1.13 15.69
N ASN A 176 -7.99 -0.26 14.87
CA ASN A 176 -8.47 -0.54 13.51
C ASN A 176 -7.49 -0.06 12.43
N LEU A 177 -6.18 -0.10 12.72
CA LEU A 177 -5.10 0.34 11.84
C LEU A 177 -4.05 -0.77 11.76
N THR A 178 -3.81 -1.29 10.55
CA THR A 178 -2.74 -2.25 10.27
C THR A 178 -1.69 -1.59 9.38
N VAL A 179 -0.43 -1.70 9.80
CA VAL A 179 0.72 -1.24 9.02
C VAL A 179 1.47 -2.45 8.48
N ILE A 180 1.79 -2.42 7.20
CA ILE A 180 2.52 -3.47 6.50
C ILE A 180 3.74 -2.82 5.86
N ILE A 181 4.93 -3.33 6.15
CA ILE A 181 6.20 -2.75 5.73
C ILE A 181 6.85 -3.71 4.73
N ASP A 182 7.08 -3.24 3.49
CA ASP A 182 7.97 -3.90 2.55
C ASP A 182 9.42 -3.73 3.03
N TYR A 183 9.95 -4.79 3.62
CA TYR A 183 11.31 -4.87 4.13
C TYR A 183 12.21 -5.53 3.07
N ASN A 184 12.60 -4.73 2.07
CA ASN A 184 13.41 -5.19 0.94
C ASN A 184 14.90 -4.79 1.05
N ASP A 185 15.28 -4.06 2.10
CA ASP A 185 16.61 -3.56 2.40
C ASP A 185 17.23 -2.73 1.25
N ALA A 186 16.40 -2.03 0.46
CA ALA A 186 16.84 -1.24 -0.67
C ALA A 186 16.23 0.16 -0.68
N GLN A 187 17.05 1.15 -1.02
CA GLN A 187 16.65 2.53 -1.27
C GLN A 187 17.49 3.14 -2.40
N ILE A 188 17.18 4.39 -2.78
CA ILE A 188 17.78 5.06 -3.95
C ILE A 188 19.31 4.97 -3.97
N SER A 189 19.97 5.20 -2.82
CA SER A 189 21.43 5.29 -2.73
C SER A 189 22.12 4.03 -2.19
N GLY A 190 21.42 2.89 -2.09
CA GLY A 190 22.02 1.65 -1.58
C GLY A 190 21.09 0.87 -0.66
N ARG A 191 21.67 0.01 0.19
CA ARG A 191 20.88 -0.76 1.15
C ARG A 191 20.38 0.11 2.29
N ALA A 192 19.15 -0.13 2.73
CA ALA A 192 18.52 0.67 3.79
C ALA A 192 19.37 0.64 5.07
N ARG A 193 19.88 -0.54 5.46
CA ARG A 193 20.77 -0.71 6.62
C ARG A 193 22.10 0.04 6.53
N ASP A 194 22.59 0.30 5.32
CA ASP A 194 23.90 0.94 5.10
C ASP A 194 23.78 2.46 5.00
N VAL A 195 22.67 2.97 4.46
CA VAL A 195 22.47 4.42 4.28
C VAL A 195 21.93 5.10 5.54
N MET A 196 20.86 4.55 6.14
CA MET A 196 20.29 5.05 7.38
C MET A 196 19.62 3.90 8.14
N PRO A 197 20.34 3.23 9.05
CA PRO A 197 19.79 2.10 9.78
C PRO A 197 18.64 2.50 10.72
N VAL A 198 17.55 1.75 10.68
CA VAL A 198 16.40 1.93 11.56
C VAL A 198 16.05 0.59 12.21
N ASN A 199 15.98 0.55 13.54
CA ASN A 199 15.51 -0.63 14.29
C ASN A 199 13.98 -0.69 14.26
N ILE A 200 13.41 -1.05 13.09
CA ILE A 200 11.97 -0.94 12.81
C ILE A 200 11.15 -1.66 13.88
N LYS A 201 11.44 -2.94 14.14
CA LYS A 201 10.68 -3.75 15.11
C LYS A 201 10.73 -3.14 16.51
N GLU A 202 11.93 -2.84 17.00
CA GLU A 202 12.16 -2.30 18.34
C GLU A 202 11.49 -0.93 18.52
N ASN A 203 11.52 -0.09 17.49
CA ASN A 203 10.85 1.20 17.50
C ASN A 203 9.33 1.04 17.65
N TYR A 204 8.70 0.14 16.88
CA TYR A 204 7.26 -0.15 16.99
C TYR A 204 6.90 -0.66 18.39
N LEU A 205 7.66 -1.63 18.92
CA LEU A 205 7.46 -2.15 20.27
C LEU A 205 7.63 -1.07 21.34
N ALA A 206 8.62 -0.19 21.20
CA ALA A 206 8.88 0.89 22.17
C ALA A 206 7.74 1.93 22.21
N ASP A 207 7.11 2.22 21.07
CA ASP A 207 5.94 3.11 21.02
C ASP A 207 4.61 2.37 21.31
N GLY A 208 4.67 1.08 21.66
CA GLY A 208 3.56 0.30 22.21
C GLY A 208 2.59 -0.28 21.18
N TRP A 209 3.09 -0.56 19.98
CA TRP A 209 2.42 -1.32 18.91
C TRP A 209 2.56 -2.83 19.08
#